data_AF-A0A8C1U5E3-F1
#
_entry.id   AF-A0A8C1U5E3-F1
#
_cell.length_a   1.000
_cell.length_b   1.000
_cell.length_c   1.000
_cell.angle_alpha   90.00
_cell.angle_beta   90.00
_cell.angle_gamma   90.00
#
_symmetry.space_group_name_H-M   'P 1'
#
loop_
_entity.id
_entity.type
_entity.pdbx_description
1 polymer ?
#
loop_
_entity_poly.entity_id
_entity_poly.type
_entity_poly.pdbx_seq_one_letter_code
_entity_poly.pdbx_strand_id
1 'polypeptide(L)'
;KKVFIFLLHILFNTSGSRNSHTRCDTAGFTGLNRVLMSARIKNVVQQAKSDFCSVENCVCILHNLSYQLETEAPEQFKQISVLDTRPKENNNKSLFSPKSALSCFSKDFKFPAMEKEKPEGVNWLYNQKTLQLYRSLLGSSQKEATLEACCGALQNLTASKSSLSTLMSQSFIEKLNGLPVISPLLISGNSSLQKTAMSLVGNMSRVSSLRGDVFPMVSSVLSNVTSNMIKSDSTIATACRVMQTLMLAEPETSKKMISPNLVESLTALSSNM
;
A
#
# COMPACT_ATOMS: atom_id res chain seq x y z
N LYS A 1 11.05 -30.84 0.96
CA LYS A 1 10.19 -30.19 1.99
C LYS A 1 11.02 -29.58 3.14
N LYS A 2 11.85 -30.34 3.87
CA LYS A 2 12.68 -29.83 4.99
C LYS A 2 13.67 -28.72 4.59
N VAL A 3 14.39 -28.87 3.47
CA VAL A 3 15.33 -27.85 2.94
C VAL A 3 14.64 -26.52 2.62
N PHE A 4 13.43 -26.55 2.05
CA PHE A 4 12.68 -25.34 1.74
C PHE A 4 12.21 -24.59 3.00
N ILE A 5 11.83 -25.33 4.05
CA ILE A 5 11.44 -24.75 5.34
C ILE A 5 12.64 -24.07 6.01
N PHE A 6 13.80 -24.73 6.01
CA PHE A 6 15.03 -24.16 6.53
C PHE A 6 15.44 -22.89 5.77
N LEU A 7 15.35 -22.93 4.44
CA LEU A 7 15.62 -21.76 3.59
C LEU A 7 14.63 -20.62 3.85
N LEU A 8 13.34 -20.92 4.04
CA LEU A 8 12.34 -19.90 4.38
C LEU A 8 12.62 -19.25 5.74
N HIS A 9 13.10 -20.02 6.70
CA HIS A 9 13.48 -19.50 8.02
C HIS A 9 14.70 -18.56 7.93
N ILE A 10 15.72 -18.94 7.13
CA ILE A 10 16.85 -18.06 6.85
C ILE A 10 16.36 -16.77 6.19
N LEU A 11 15.55 -16.87 5.13
CA LEU A 11 15.01 -15.70 4.43
C LEU A 11 14.17 -14.81 5.34
N PHE A 12 13.37 -15.39 6.25
CA PHE A 12 12.60 -14.64 7.23
C PHE A 12 13.52 -13.80 8.12
N ASN A 13 14.57 -14.42 8.69
CA ASN A 13 15.51 -13.72 9.55
C ASN A 13 16.36 -12.69 8.79
N THR A 14 16.85 -13.01 7.59
CA THR A 14 17.69 -12.09 6.81
C THR A 14 16.89 -10.94 6.21
N SER A 15 15.62 -11.15 5.86
CA SER A 15 14.73 -10.09 5.38
C SER A 15 14.46 -9.03 6.45
N GLY A 16 14.35 -9.43 7.72
CA GLY A 16 14.18 -8.53 8.86
C GLY A 16 15.47 -7.88 9.37
N SER A 17 16.62 -8.14 8.74
CA SER A 17 17.90 -7.56 9.13
C SER A 17 17.84 -6.03 9.07
N ARG A 18 18.45 -5.35 10.04
CA ARG A 18 18.61 -3.88 10.00
C ARG A 18 19.60 -3.42 8.93
N ASN A 19 20.50 -4.30 8.48
CA ASN A 19 21.47 -4.01 7.43
C ASN A 19 20.81 -4.06 6.04
N SER A 20 20.84 -2.94 5.32
CA SER A 20 20.29 -2.82 3.96
C SER A 20 20.96 -3.78 2.98
N HIS A 21 22.28 -4.00 3.05
CA HIS A 21 22.98 -4.91 2.15
C HIS A 21 22.42 -6.34 2.27
N THR A 22 22.19 -6.81 3.49
CA THR A 22 21.60 -8.14 3.76
C THR A 22 20.18 -8.25 3.19
N ARG A 23 19.39 -7.17 3.25
CA ARG A 23 18.05 -7.14 2.65
C ARG A 23 18.11 -7.14 1.12
N CYS A 24 18.99 -6.34 0.52
CA CYS A 24 19.20 -6.30 -0.93
C CYS A 24 19.62 -7.67 -1.48
N ASP A 25 20.57 -8.35 -0.83
CA ASP A 25 21.01 -9.69 -1.21
C ASP A 25 19.86 -10.71 -1.11
N THR A 26 19.05 -10.59 -0.05
CA THR A 26 17.86 -11.43 0.15
C THR A 26 16.80 -11.16 -0.93
N ALA A 27 16.59 -9.90 -1.34
CA ALA A 27 15.65 -9.52 -2.39
C ALA A 27 16.13 -9.93 -3.80
N GLY A 28 17.44 -9.89 -4.03
CA GLY A 28 18.09 -10.37 -5.26
C GLY A 28 18.09 -11.89 -5.42
N PHE A 29 17.79 -12.63 -4.34
CA PHE A 29 17.78 -14.08 -4.36
C PHE A 29 16.73 -14.63 -5.35
N THR A 30 17.19 -15.42 -6.32
CA THR A 30 16.36 -16.05 -7.36
C THR A 30 15.24 -16.93 -6.81
N GLY A 31 15.32 -17.34 -5.55
CA GLY A 31 14.28 -18.09 -4.86
C GLY A 31 13.08 -17.27 -4.34
N LEU A 32 13.04 -15.94 -4.50
CA LEU A 32 11.87 -15.13 -4.14
C LEU A 32 10.60 -15.58 -4.89
N ASN A 33 10.74 -16.04 -6.14
CA ASN A 33 9.67 -16.70 -6.90
C ASN A 33 9.13 -17.93 -6.15
N ARG A 34 9.99 -18.75 -5.52
CA ARG A 34 9.56 -19.94 -4.76
C ARG A 34 8.79 -19.55 -3.49
N VAL A 35 9.15 -18.43 -2.84
CA VAL A 35 8.41 -17.88 -1.69
C VAL A 35 7.00 -17.45 -2.13
N LEU A 36 6.89 -16.70 -3.23
CA LEU A 36 5.62 -16.25 -3.79
C LEU A 36 4.73 -17.40 -4.29
N MET A 37 5.31 -18.37 -4.99
CA MET A 37 4.59 -19.57 -5.42
C MET A 37 4.10 -20.39 -4.24
N SER A 38 4.90 -20.54 -3.18
CA SER A 38 4.47 -21.20 -1.95
C SER A 38 3.30 -20.46 -1.29
N ALA A 39 3.35 -19.13 -1.19
CA ALA A 39 2.25 -18.33 -0.68
C ALA A 39 0.97 -18.48 -1.52
N ARG A 40 1.09 -18.42 -2.86
CA ARG A 40 -0.03 -18.58 -3.79
C ARG A 40 -0.66 -19.96 -3.74
N ILE A 41 0.13 -21.02 -3.82
CA ILE A 41 -0.37 -22.40 -3.78
C ILE A 41 -1.11 -22.65 -2.47
N LYS A 42 -0.57 -22.20 -1.34
CA LYS A 42 -1.23 -22.40 -0.05
C LYS A 42 -2.47 -21.55 0.16
N ASN A 43 -2.49 -20.34 -0.41
CA ASN A 43 -3.68 -19.50 -0.43
C ASN A 43 -4.83 -20.17 -1.22
N VAL A 44 -4.54 -20.77 -2.37
CA VAL A 44 -5.54 -21.47 -3.20
C VAL A 44 -5.99 -22.79 -2.57
N VAL A 45 -5.08 -23.53 -1.94
CA VAL A 45 -5.34 -24.91 -1.52
C VAL A 45 -6.04 -25.00 -0.15
N GLN A 46 -6.15 -23.91 0.63
CA GLN A 46 -6.80 -23.87 1.96
C GLN A 46 -6.45 -25.07 2.88
N GLN A 47 -5.31 -25.74 2.70
CA GLN A 47 -4.95 -26.90 3.51
C GLN A 47 -4.34 -26.44 4.83
N ALA A 48 -5.21 -26.44 5.84
CA ALA A 48 -4.87 -26.49 7.24
C ALA A 48 -3.98 -27.72 7.55
N LYS A 49 -3.13 -27.58 8.58
CA LYS A 49 -2.34 -28.64 9.27
C LYS A 49 -0.87 -28.86 8.85
N SER A 50 -0.06 -27.82 8.67
CA SER A 50 1.41 -28.00 8.70
C SER A 50 2.15 -26.73 9.14
N ASP A 51 2.73 -26.80 10.34
CA ASP A 51 2.95 -25.69 11.28
C ASP A 51 4.17 -24.76 11.09
N PHE A 52 4.94 -24.83 9.99
CA PHE A 52 6.17 -24.01 9.89
C PHE A 52 6.43 -23.36 8.53
N CYS A 53 5.46 -23.43 7.62
CA CYS A 53 5.54 -22.83 6.30
C CYS A 53 4.22 -22.12 6.02
N SER A 54 3.86 -21.20 6.90
CA SER A 54 2.62 -20.44 6.80
C SER A 54 2.73 -19.43 5.65
N VAL A 55 1.60 -19.16 5.00
CA VAL A 55 1.45 -18.01 4.09
C VAL A 55 1.93 -16.73 4.76
N GLU A 56 1.67 -16.59 6.06
CA GLU A 56 2.16 -15.53 6.93
C GLU A 56 3.67 -15.29 6.82
N ASN A 57 4.52 -16.31 7.01
CA ASN A 57 5.98 -16.14 6.93
C ASN A 57 6.42 -15.63 5.55
N CYS A 58 5.80 -16.13 4.48
CA CYS A 58 6.08 -15.67 3.12
C CYS A 58 5.71 -14.20 2.94
N VAL A 59 4.54 -13.79 3.44
CA VAL A 59 4.08 -12.40 3.33
C VAL A 59 4.92 -11.48 4.23
N CYS A 60 5.31 -11.92 5.42
CA CYS A 60 6.21 -11.15 6.29
C CYS A 60 7.58 -10.92 5.65
N ILE A 61 8.14 -11.92 4.95
CA ILE A 61 9.35 -11.73 4.15
C ILE A 61 9.12 -10.63 3.10
N LEU A 62 8.02 -10.69 2.36
CA LEU A 62 7.72 -9.68 1.34
C LEU A 62 7.51 -8.29 1.94
N HIS A 63 6.83 -8.21 3.08
CA HIS A 63 6.68 -6.97 3.85
C HIS A 63 8.04 -6.39 4.21
N ASN A 64 8.94 -7.18 4.78
CA ASN A 64 10.28 -6.74 5.16
C ASN A 64 11.09 -6.30 3.95
N LEU A 65 11.08 -7.07 2.86
CA LEU A 65 11.85 -6.77 1.64
C LEU A 65 11.29 -5.57 0.86
N SER A 66 10.01 -5.25 1.04
CA SER A 66 9.41 -4.05 0.43
C SER A 66 9.78 -2.75 1.15
N TYR A 67 10.35 -2.83 2.35
CA TYR A 67 10.78 -1.66 3.11
C TYR A 67 11.91 -0.90 2.39
N GLN A 68 11.73 0.41 2.20
CA GLN A 68 12.71 1.29 1.53
C GLN A 68 13.20 0.79 0.16
N LEU A 69 12.36 0.02 -0.55
CA LEU A 69 12.70 -0.65 -1.80
C LEU A 69 13.34 0.28 -2.84
N GLU A 70 12.82 1.49 -3.00
CA GLU A 70 13.36 2.47 -3.97
C GLU A 70 14.74 3.01 -3.59
N THR A 71 15.02 3.12 -2.28
CA THR A 71 16.33 3.55 -1.77
C THR A 71 17.35 2.42 -1.83
N GLU A 72 16.92 1.19 -1.61
CA GLU A 72 17.77 0.00 -1.57
C GLU A 72 18.10 -0.58 -2.95
N ALA A 73 17.20 -0.40 -3.93
CA ALA A 73 17.38 -0.91 -5.30
C ALA A 73 17.10 0.17 -6.37
N PRO A 74 17.76 1.35 -6.34
CA PRO A 74 17.47 2.47 -7.24
C PRO A 74 17.69 2.13 -8.72
N GLU A 75 18.64 1.24 -9.00
CA GLU A 75 18.95 0.74 -10.35
C GLU A 75 17.74 0.13 -11.07
N GLN A 76 16.81 -0.50 -10.32
CA GLN A 76 15.61 -1.12 -10.88
C GLN A 76 14.55 -0.10 -11.32
N PHE A 77 14.65 1.13 -10.82
CA PHE A 77 13.64 2.17 -10.98
C PHE A 77 14.11 3.35 -11.85
N LYS A 78 15.35 3.32 -12.37
CA LYS A 78 15.89 4.34 -13.28
C LYS A 78 14.98 4.62 -14.49
N GLN A 79 14.34 3.58 -15.03
CA GLN A 79 13.44 3.73 -16.18
C GLN A 79 12.12 4.43 -15.82
N ILE A 80 11.67 4.36 -14.56
CA ILE A 80 10.49 5.08 -14.06
C ILE A 80 10.80 6.57 -13.94
N SER A 81 11.98 6.92 -13.42
CA SER A 81 12.40 8.32 -13.28
C SER A 81 12.60 9.07 -14.61
N VAL A 82 12.93 8.35 -15.69
CA VAL A 82 13.08 8.95 -17.04
C VAL A 82 11.71 9.25 -17.69
N LEU A 83 10.65 8.55 -17.28
CA LEU A 83 9.28 8.86 -17.70
C LEU A 83 8.72 10.08 -16.95
N ASP A 84 9.21 10.36 -15.74
CA ASP A 84 8.93 11.60 -14.98
C ASP A 84 9.63 12.84 -15.58
N THR A 85 10.65 12.67 -16.43
CA THR A 85 11.47 13.75 -16.97
C THR A 85 11.49 13.78 -18.50
N ARG A 86 10.42 14.30 -19.11
CA ARG A 86 10.48 14.94 -20.45
C ARG A 86 9.48 16.10 -20.55
N PRO A 87 9.87 17.23 -21.16
CA PRO A 87 10.88 18.18 -20.72
C PRO A 87 10.24 19.43 -20.09
N LYS A 88 10.99 20.12 -19.22
CA LYS A 88 10.74 21.52 -18.88
C LYS A 88 10.73 22.33 -20.18
N GLU A 89 9.61 23.01 -20.46
CA GLU A 89 9.56 23.99 -21.53
C GLU A 89 10.67 25.03 -21.31
N ASN A 90 11.55 25.14 -22.31
CA ASN A 90 12.52 26.20 -22.37
C ASN A 90 11.78 27.54 -22.41
N ASN A 91 12.07 28.40 -21.44
CA ASN A 91 11.69 29.81 -21.45
C ASN A 91 12.08 30.45 -22.79
N ASN A 92 11.09 30.78 -23.62
CA ASN A 92 11.15 31.92 -24.52
C ASN A 92 9.74 32.46 -24.79
N LYS A 93 9.41 33.53 -24.07
CA LYS A 93 8.51 34.65 -24.39
C LYS A 93 7.43 34.38 -25.46
N SER A 94 6.17 34.27 -25.01
CA SER A 94 5.06 34.89 -25.72
C SER A 94 3.90 35.21 -24.76
N LEU A 95 3.54 36.48 -24.74
CA LEU A 95 2.41 37.06 -24.03
C LEU A 95 1.15 36.81 -24.88
N PHE A 96 0.00 36.56 -24.23
CA PHE A 96 -1.39 36.40 -24.76
C PHE A 96 -1.88 34.98 -25.08
N SER A 97 -2.81 34.49 -24.23
CA SER A 97 -4.03 33.66 -24.51
C SER A 97 -4.29 32.55 -23.46
N PRO A 98 -5.56 32.11 -23.26
CA PRO A 98 -6.16 31.95 -21.94
C PRO A 98 -6.06 30.55 -21.31
N LYS A 99 -6.27 30.51 -19.99
CA LYS A 99 -6.37 29.34 -19.11
C LYS A 99 -7.00 28.12 -19.79
N SER A 100 -6.19 27.11 -20.11
CA SER A 100 -6.64 25.75 -20.31
C SER A 100 -6.15 24.89 -19.15
N ALA A 101 -7.08 24.12 -18.60
CA ALA A 101 -6.91 23.28 -17.42
C ALA A 101 -5.74 22.30 -17.60
N LEU A 102 -5.00 22.07 -16.50
CA LEU A 102 -4.12 20.92 -16.28
C LEU A 102 -4.84 19.65 -16.76
N SER A 103 -4.53 19.22 -17.97
CA SER A 103 -5.17 18.07 -18.59
C SER A 103 -4.62 16.81 -17.94
N CYS A 104 -5.44 16.24 -17.06
CA CYS A 104 -5.62 14.81 -16.81
C CYS A 104 -4.35 13.95 -16.88
N PHE A 105 -3.86 13.52 -15.71
CA PHE A 105 -2.98 12.37 -15.51
C PHE A 105 -3.64 11.02 -15.87
N SER A 106 -4.44 11.00 -16.93
CA SER A 106 -5.21 9.86 -17.41
C SER A 106 -4.75 9.52 -18.82
N LYS A 107 -3.68 8.72 -18.91
CA LYS A 107 -3.40 7.78 -20.01
C LYS A 107 -2.19 6.92 -19.64
N ASP A 108 -2.47 5.70 -19.20
CA ASP A 108 -1.62 4.52 -19.30
C ASP A 108 -0.14 4.68 -18.90
N PHE A 109 0.12 4.97 -17.61
CA PHE A 109 1.46 4.70 -17.06
C PHE A 109 1.68 3.18 -16.99
N LYS A 110 2.12 2.59 -18.10
CA LYS A 110 2.51 1.17 -18.19
C LYS A 110 3.99 1.07 -17.88
N PHE A 111 4.32 0.49 -16.72
CA PHE A 111 5.70 0.14 -16.38
C PHE A 111 5.93 -1.32 -16.81
N PRO A 112 6.67 -1.59 -17.90
CA PRO A 112 6.76 -2.94 -18.47
C PRO A 112 7.31 -3.98 -17.49
N ALA A 113 8.17 -3.58 -16.55
CA ALA A 113 8.69 -4.48 -15.52
C ALA A 113 7.63 -4.89 -14.47
N MET A 114 6.60 -4.07 -14.22
CA MET A 114 5.45 -4.44 -13.39
C MET A 114 4.57 -5.50 -14.06
N GLU A 115 4.50 -5.52 -15.38
CA GLU A 115 3.66 -6.42 -16.17
C GLU A 115 4.46 -7.61 -16.76
N LYS A 116 5.77 -7.70 -16.49
CA LYS A 116 6.63 -8.80 -16.95
C LYS A 116 6.06 -10.15 -16.48
N GLU A 117 5.79 -11.05 -17.43
CA GLU A 117 5.22 -12.36 -17.11
C GLU A 117 6.15 -13.23 -16.25
N LYS A 118 7.47 -13.07 -16.41
CA LYS A 118 8.49 -13.78 -15.65
C LYS A 118 9.39 -12.77 -14.93
N PRO A 119 8.97 -12.27 -13.75
CA PRO A 119 9.79 -11.39 -12.92
C PRO A 119 11.00 -12.15 -12.39
N GLU A 120 12.08 -11.43 -12.13
CA GLU A 120 13.34 -11.98 -11.62
C GLU A 120 13.82 -11.12 -10.45
N GLY A 121 14.37 -11.76 -9.42
CA GLY A 121 14.89 -11.09 -8.22
C GLY A 121 13.91 -10.08 -7.63
N VAL A 122 14.40 -8.86 -7.40
CA VAL A 122 13.68 -7.72 -6.80
C VAL A 122 12.40 -7.36 -7.54
N ASN A 123 12.29 -7.64 -8.84
CA ASN A 123 11.12 -7.28 -9.65
C ASN A 123 9.84 -7.96 -9.16
N TRP A 124 9.97 -9.08 -8.45
CA TRP A 124 8.85 -9.74 -7.80
C TRP A 124 8.16 -8.85 -6.75
N LEU A 125 8.86 -7.96 -6.05
CA LEU A 125 8.29 -7.18 -4.95
C LEU A 125 7.24 -6.17 -5.42
N TYR A 126 7.35 -5.70 -6.66
CA TYR A 126 6.49 -4.66 -7.23
C TYR A 126 5.71 -5.13 -8.47
N ASN A 127 5.80 -6.41 -8.82
CA ASN A 127 5.08 -7.00 -9.95
C ASN A 127 3.58 -7.16 -9.67
N GLN A 128 2.75 -7.07 -10.71
CA GLN A 128 1.30 -7.27 -10.63
C GLN A 128 0.89 -8.60 -9.98
N LYS A 129 1.65 -9.67 -10.20
CA LYS A 129 1.38 -10.99 -9.60
C LYS A 129 1.43 -10.95 -8.07
N THR A 130 2.34 -10.16 -7.51
CA THR A 130 2.47 -9.99 -6.06
C THR A 130 1.34 -9.13 -5.51
N LEU A 131 0.97 -8.05 -6.21
CA LEU A 131 -0.20 -7.25 -5.84
C LEU A 131 -1.50 -8.08 -5.86
N GLN A 132 -1.67 -8.97 -6.86
CA GLN A 132 -2.81 -9.91 -6.91
C GLN A 132 -2.81 -10.90 -5.73
N LEU A 133 -1.63 -11.36 -5.29
CA LEU A 133 -1.51 -12.22 -4.11
C LEU A 133 -1.99 -11.47 -2.86
N TYR A 134 -1.52 -10.23 -2.64
CA TYR A 134 -1.98 -9.41 -1.51
C TYR A 134 -3.49 -9.18 -1.58
N ARG A 135 -4.01 -8.81 -2.76
CA ARG A 135 -5.45 -8.58 -2.96
C ARG A 135 -6.29 -9.82 -2.64
N SER A 136 -5.81 -11.00 -3.02
CA SER A 136 -6.48 -12.26 -2.72
C SER A 136 -6.44 -12.57 -1.23
N LEU A 137 -5.28 -12.47 -0.60
CA LEU A 137 -5.11 -12.72 0.84
C LEU A 137 -5.94 -11.78 1.71
N LEU A 138 -5.99 -10.49 1.35
CA LEU A 138 -6.81 -9.50 2.05
C LEU A 138 -8.31 -9.83 1.95
N GLY A 139 -8.75 -10.53 0.90
CA GLY A 139 -10.14 -10.93 0.73
C GLY A 139 -10.50 -12.31 1.26
N SER A 140 -9.52 -13.21 1.48
CA SER A 140 -9.77 -14.61 1.83
C SER A 140 -9.21 -15.06 3.18
N SER A 141 -8.16 -14.39 3.69
CA SER A 141 -7.47 -14.82 4.91
C SER A 141 -8.26 -14.46 6.16
N GLN A 142 -8.37 -15.40 7.08
CA GLN A 142 -8.92 -15.19 8.43
C GLN A 142 -7.84 -14.88 9.48
N LYS A 143 -6.56 -14.91 9.09
CA LYS A 143 -5.43 -14.65 9.99
C LYS A 143 -5.06 -13.18 9.97
N GLU A 144 -5.30 -12.48 11.06
CA GLU A 144 -4.99 -11.05 11.19
C GLU A 144 -3.52 -10.72 10.93
N ALA A 145 -2.57 -11.54 11.42
CA ALA A 145 -1.15 -11.35 11.16
C ALA A 145 -0.80 -11.41 9.65
N THR A 146 -1.49 -12.26 8.88
CA THR A 146 -1.31 -12.33 7.43
C THR A 146 -1.89 -11.10 6.74
N LEU A 147 -3.06 -10.63 7.19
CA LEU A 147 -3.69 -9.41 6.68
C LEU A 147 -2.81 -8.18 6.97
N GLU A 148 -2.27 -8.09 8.19
CA GLU A 148 -1.40 -7.02 8.64
C GLU A 148 -0.10 -6.99 7.82
N ALA A 149 0.54 -8.14 7.62
CA ALA A 149 1.73 -8.23 6.78
C ALA A 149 1.45 -7.85 5.32
N CYS A 150 0.28 -8.21 4.77
CA CYS A 150 -0.13 -7.75 3.43
C CYS A 150 -0.32 -6.23 3.38
N CYS A 151 -1.02 -5.66 4.36
CA CYS A 151 -1.22 -4.21 4.47
C CYS A 151 0.12 -3.48 4.64
N GLY A 152 1.02 -4.01 5.46
CA GLY A 152 2.35 -3.45 5.69
C GLY A 152 3.21 -3.48 4.42
N ALA A 153 3.18 -4.57 3.66
CA ALA A 153 3.88 -4.65 2.37
C ALA A 153 3.36 -3.58 1.39
N LEU A 154 2.03 -3.45 1.28
CA LEU A 154 1.41 -2.40 0.45
C LEU A 154 1.71 -1.00 0.98
N GLN A 155 1.76 -0.80 2.29
CA GLN A 155 2.09 0.46 2.92
C GLN A 155 3.51 0.88 2.54
N ASN A 156 4.47 -0.04 2.59
CA ASN A 156 5.86 0.21 2.19
C ASN A 156 5.96 0.55 0.70
N LEU A 157 5.28 -0.21 -0.17
CA LEU A 157 5.25 0.02 -1.62
C LEU A 157 4.58 1.36 -2.03
N THR A 158 3.82 1.98 -1.13
CA THR A 158 3.11 3.24 -1.37
C THR A 158 3.66 4.40 -0.52
N ALA A 159 4.74 4.17 0.24
CA ALA A 159 5.20 5.10 1.26
C ALA A 159 5.76 6.42 0.70
N SER A 160 6.36 6.38 -0.48
CA SER A 160 7.03 7.52 -1.09
C SER A 160 6.07 8.36 -1.94
N LYS A 161 6.51 9.56 -2.35
CA LYS A 161 5.80 10.40 -3.33
C LYS A 161 6.30 10.16 -4.76
N SER A 162 6.90 9.01 -5.02
CA SER A 162 7.45 8.68 -6.34
C SER A 162 6.39 8.21 -7.32
N SER A 163 6.77 8.16 -8.59
CA SER A 163 5.97 7.54 -9.64
C SER A 163 5.76 6.04 -9.44
N LEU A 164 6.70 5.33 -8.77
CA LEU A 164 6.48 3.92 -8.39
C LEU A 164 5.36 3.80 -7.35
N SER A 165 5.41 4.56 -6.26
CA SER A 165 4.38 4.52 -5.21
C SER A 165 3.00 4.94 -5.74
N THR A 166 2.98 5.92 -6.64
CA THR A 166 1.76 6.34 -7.36
C THR A 166 1.21 5.19 -8.19
N LEU A 167 2.06 4.53 -8.98
CA LEU A 167 1.67 3.39 -9.81
C LEU A 167 1.20 2.19 -8.97
N MET A 168 1.86 1.90 -7.83
CA MET A 168 1.43 0.83 -6.92
C MET A 168 0.03 1.10 -6.37
N SER A 169 -0.20 2.35 -5.94
CA SER A 169 -1.50 2.78 -5.41
C SER A 169 -2.60 2.63 -6.46
N GLN A 170 -2.38 3.17 -7.66
CA GLN A 170 -3.34 3.07 -8.77
C GLN A 170 -3.58 1.63 -9.21
N SER A 171 -2.51 0.84 -9.37
CA SER A 171 -2.63 -0.57 -9.77
C SER A 171 -3.39 -1.40 -8.75
N PHE A 172 -3.20 -1.15 -7.45
CA PHE A 172 -3.92 -1.87 -6.43
C PHE A 172 -5.39 -1.45 -6.33
N ILE A 173 -5.68 -0.15 -6.41
CA ILE A 173 -7.03 0.38 -6.24
C ILE A 173 -7.86 0.27 -7.52
N GLU A 174 -7.38 0.86 -8.62
CA GLU A 174 -8.12 0.96 -9.88
C GLU A 174 -8.08 -0.35 -10.68
N LYS A 175 -6.90 -0.99 -10.84
CA LYS A 175 -6.79 -2.22 -11.66
C LYS A 175 -7.24 -3.49 -10.91
N LEU A 176 -6.97 -3.59 -9.61
CA LEU A 176 -7.27 -4.79 -8.81
C LEU A 176 -8.51 -4.65 -7.92
N ASN A 177 -9.22 -3.52 -7.99
CA ASN A 177 -10.38 -3.22 -7.17
C ASN A 177 -10.10 -3.50 -5.68
N GLY A 178 -9.09 -2.81 -5.14
CA GLY A 178 -8.52 -3.05 -3.82
C GLY A 178 -9.35 -2.51 -2.65
N LEU A 179 -10.14 -1.45 -2.86
CA LEU A 179 -10.88 -0.79 -1.77
C LEU A 179 -11.83 -1.72 -1.00
N PRO A 180 -12.63 -2.60 -1.65
CA PRO A 180 -13.55 -3.47 -0.92
C PRO A 180 -12.88 -4.41 0.07
N VAL A 181 -11.59 -4.75 -0.10
CA VAL A 181 -10.86 -5.56 0.89
C VAL A 181 -10.07 -4.74 1.90
N ILE A 182 -9.81 -3.46 1.64
CA ILE A 182 -9.19 -2.56 2.61
C ILE A 182 -10.25 -2.05 3.60
N SER A 183 -11.45 -1.72 3.11
CA SER A 183 -12.50 -1.08 3.91
C SER A 183 -12.80 -1.79 5.23
N PRO A 184 -12.99 -3.13 5.27
CA PRO A 184 -13.29 -3.83 6.52
C PRO A 184 -12.14 -3.79 7.53
N LEU A 185 -10.89 -3.66 7.06
CA LEU A 185 -9.69 -3.69 7.91
C LEU A 185 -9.52 -2.39 8.71
N LEU A 186 -10.07 -1.27 8.23
CA LEU A 186 -10.03 0.02 8.91
C LEU A 186 -10.90 0.10 10.17
N ILE A 187 -11.84 -0.84 10.31
CA ILE A 187 -12.70 -1.00 11.48
C ILE A 187 -12.42 -2.33 12.19
N SER A 188 -11.27 -2.96 11.92
CA SER A 188 -10.88 -4.19 12.59
C SER A 188 -10.74 -3.99 14.10
N GLY A 189 -11.09 -5.00 14.89
CA GLY A 189 -10.86 -5.03 16.33
C GLY A 189 -9.38 -5.16 16.71
N ASN A 190 -8.51 -5.55 15.77
CA ASN A 190 -7.07 -5.59 15.97
C ASN A 190 -6.46 -4.22 15.66
N SER A 191 -5.98 -3.55 16.70
CA SER A 191 -5.43 -2.20 16.62
C SER A 191 -4.19 -2.08 15.73
N SER A 192 -3.34 -3.12 15.67
CA SER A 192 -2.13 -3.12 14.83
C SER A 192 -2.48 -3.21 13.35
N LEU A 193 -3.36 -4.14 13.00
CA LEU A 193 -3.90 -4.27 11.64
C LEU A 193 -4.64 -2.99 11.21
N GLN A 194 -5.51 -2.46 12.08
CA GLN A 194 -6.26 -1.25 11.82
C GLN A 194 -5.34 -0.04 11.56
N LYS A 195 -4.31 0.14 12.39
CA LYS A 195 -3.31 1.20 12.24
C LYS A 195 -2.55 1.08 10.92
N THR A 196 -2.15 -0.13 10.57
CA THR A 196 -1.41 -0.41 9.32
C THR A 196 -2.31 -0.13 8.10
N ALA A 197 -3.56 -0.57 8.14
CA ALA A 197 -4.54 -0.30 7.09
C ALA A 197 -4.83 1.21 6.94
N MET A 198 -5.02 1.94 8.04
CA MET A 198 -5.24 3.39 8.00
C MET A 198 -4.02 4.14 7.44
N SER A 199 -2.81 3.67 7.76
CA SER A 199 -1.58 4.25 7.23
C SER A 199 -1.40 3.97 5.73
N LEU A 200 -1.76 2.77 5.26
CA LEU A 200 -1.83 2.44 3.83
C LEU A 200 -2.79 3.38 3.09
N VAL A 201 -4.00 3.57 3.62
CA VAL A 201 -4.99 4.50 3.06
C VAL A 201 -4.47 5.94 3.06
N GLY A 202 -3.77 6.35 4.11
CA GLY A 202 -3.11 7.65 4.19
C GLY A 202 -1.95 7.88 3.22
N ASN A 203 -1.33 6.80 2.72
CA ASN A 203 -0.39 6.88 1.61
C ASN A 203 -1.15 7.04 0.28
N MET A 204 -2.18 6.23 0.05
CA MET A 204 -2.99 6.26 -1.17
C MET A 204 -3.75 7.57 -1.37
N SER A 205 -4.18 8.24 -0.29
CA SER A 205 -4.85 9.55 -0.35
C SER A 205 -3.99 10.67 -0.93
N ARG A 206 -2.67 10.47 -1.02
CA ARG A 206 -1.75 11.45 -1.62
C ARG A 206 -1.91 11.49 -3.14
N VAL A 207 -2.30 10.37 -3.75
CA VAL A 207 -2.52 10.23 -5.19
C VAL A 207 -3.84 10.88 -5.58
N SER A 208 -3.76 11.93 -6.41
CA SER A 208 -4.92 12.75 -6.77
C SER A 208 -6.07 11.95 -7.38
N SER A 209 -5.80 10.99 -8.26
CA SER A 209 -6.85 10.17 -8.89
C SER A 209 -7.64 9.31 -7.91
N LEU A 210 -7.04 8.95 -6.76
CA LEU A 210 -7.64 8.04 -5.78
C LEU A 210 -8.38 8.76 -4.66
N ARG A 211 -8.24 10.09 -4.55
CA ARG A 211 -8.81 10.87 -3.44
C ARG A 211 -10.33 10.73 -3.36
N GLY A 212 -11.01 10.75 -4.51
CA GLY A 212 -12.46 10.59 -4.58
C GLY A 212 -12.95 9.29 -3.96
N ASP A 213 -12.19 8.20 -4.10
CA ASP A 213 -12.58 6.89 -3.60
C ASP A 213 -12.14 6.64 -2.14
N VAL A 214 -11.00 7.23 -1.76
CA VAL A 214 -10.44 7.10 -0.39
C VAL A 214 -11.18 7.98 0.61
N PHE A 215 -11.66 9.15 0.20
CA PHE A 215 -12.32 10.10 1.10
C PHE A 215 -13.52 9.50 1.83
N PRO A 216 -14.50 8.85 1.15
CA PRO A 216 -15.64 8.25 1.82
C PRO A 216 -15.25 7.23 2.89
N MET A 217 -14.19 6.48 2.63
CA MET A 217 -13.68 5.44 3.51
C MET A 217 -13.14 6.02 4.83
N VAL A 218 -12.32 7.07 4.75
CA VAL A 218 -11.78 7.75 5.95
C VAL A 218 -12.88 8.48 6.71
N SER A 219 -13.79 9.13 5.99
CA SER A 219 -14.96 9.78 6.60
C SER A 219 -15.81 8.80 7.39
N SER A 220 -16.08 7.61 6.81
CA SER A 220 -16.87 6.58 7.47
C SER A 220 -16.22 6.06 8.76
N VAL A 221 -14.88 5.96 8.80
CA VAL A 221 -14.16 5.56 10.01
C VAL A 221 -14.32 6.63 11.09
N LEU A 222 -14.15 7.90 10.74
CA LEU A 222 -14.24 9.02 11.69
C LEU A 222 -15.67 9.28 12.18
N SER A 223 -16.69 9.01 11.36
CA SER A 223 -18.10 9.13 11.77
C SER A 223 -18.58 8.01 12.68
N ASN A 224 -17.85 6.89 12.78
CA ASN A 224 -18.22 5.72 13.58
C ASN A 224 -17.20 5.45 14.70
N VAL A 225 -16.49 6.48 15.15
CA VAL A 225 -15.49 6.32 16.22
C VAL A 225 -16.22 5.95 17.50
N THR A 226 -15.93 4.76 18.00
CA THR A 226 -16.44 4.28 19.29
C THR A 226 -15.48 4.63 20.42
N SER A 227 -15.96 4.68 21.66
CA SER A 227 -15.15 4.91 22.86
C SER A 227 -13.99 3.90 23.03
N ASN A 228 -14.11 2.69 22.48
CA ASN A 228 -13.02 1.72 22.44
C ASN A 228 -11.93 2.06 21.42
N MET A 229 -12.28 2.71 20.30
CA MET A 229 -11.33 3.20 19.30
C MET A 229 -10.58 4.44 19.78
N ILE A 230 -11.22 5.26 20.64
CA ILE A 230 -10.58 6.41 21.30
C ILE A 230 -9.36 5.95 22.11
N LYS A 231 -9.38 4.75 22.73
CA LYS A 231 -8.21 4.20 23.45
C LYS A 231 -6.99 3.92 22.54
N SER A 232 -7.15 3.98 21.22
CA SER A 232 -6.09 3.80 20.21
C SER A 232 -5.73 5.12 19.52
N ASP A 233 -5.33 6.12 20.29
CA ASP A 233 -5.04 7.50 19.87
C ASP A 233 -4.29 7.61 18.52
N SER A 234 -3.29 6.75 18.30
CA SER A 234 -2.44 6.85 17.11
C SER A 234 -3.16 6.55 15.78
N THR A 235 -4.19 5.68 15.79
CA THR A 235 -4.96 5.35 14.57
C THR A 235 -5.93 6.48 14.24
N ILE A 236 -6.65 7.00 15.23
CA ILE A 236 -7.57 8.13 15.05
C ILE A 236 -6.81 9.39 14.65
N ALA A 237 -5.66 9.69 15.28
CA ALA A 237 -4.81 10.80 14.87
C ALA A 237 -4.36 10.68 13.39
N THR A 238 -4.03 9.46 12.95
CA THR A 238 -3.70 9.21 11.55
C THR A 238 -4.91 9.45 10.64
N ALA A 239 -6.09 8.95 11.01
CA ALA A 239 -7.33 9.16 10.27
C ALA A 239 -7.67 10.66 10.15
N CYS A 240 -7.59 11.42 11.24
CA CYS A 240 -7.79 12.87 11.26
C CYS A 240 -6.80 13.60 10.35
N ARG A 241 -5.51 13.23 10.37
CA ARG A 241 -4.49 13.81 9.49
C ARG A 241 -4.79 13.53 8.01
N VAL A 242 -5.22 12.31 7.69
CA VAL A 242 -5.60 11.93 6.32
C VAL A 242 -6.83 12.73 5.88
N MET A 243 -7.84 12.82 6.74
CA MET A 243 -9.05 13.61 6.50
C MET A 243 -8.72 15.08 6.26
N GLN A 244 -7.89 15.70 7.09
CA GLN A 244 -7.45 17.08 6.92
C GLN A 244 -6.74 17.27 5.57
N THR A 245 -5.85 16.34 5.20
CA THR A 245 -5.13 16.40 3.91
C THR A 245 -6.09 16.33 2.73
N LEU A 246 -7.05 15.41 2.79
CA LEU A 246 -8.09 15.27 1.77
C LEU A 246 -8.98 16.51 1.71
N MET A 247 -9.31 17.10 2.85
CA MET A 247 -10.15 18.29 2.92
C MET A 247 -9.52 19.52 2.28
N LEU A 248 -8.23 19.71 2.52
CA LEU A 248 -7.46 20.79 1.91
C LEU A 248 -7.25 20.58 0.41
N ALA A 249 -7.13 19.32 -0.01
CA ALA A 249 -6.91 18.96 -1.40
C ALA A 249 -8.17 19.03 -2.28
N GLU A 250 -9.33 18.62 -1.74
CA GLU A 250 -10.59 18.46 -2.47
C GLU A 250 -11.74 19.24 -1.79
N PRO A 251 -11.70 20.59 -1.75
CA PRO A 251 -12.63 21.39 -0.94
C PRO A 251 -14.11 21.20 -1.35
N GLU A 252 -14.39 21.02 -2.63
CA GLU A 252 -15.76 20.83 -3.11
C GLU A 252 -16.33 19.45 -2.75
N THR A 253 -15.52 18.40 -2.83
CA THR A 253 -15.90 17.05 -2.35
C THR A 253 -16.06 17.04 -0.83
N SER A 254 -15.22 17.79 -0.12
CA SER A 254 -15.26 17.92 1.33
C SER A 254 -16.58 18.50 1.82
N LYS A 255 -17.06 19.58 1.19
CA LYS A 255 -18.35 20.19 1.54
C LYS A 255 -19.51 19.18 1.49
N LYS A 256 -19.46 18.23 0.56
CA LYS A 256 -20.48 17.17 0.41
C LYS A 256 -20.33 16.06 1.45
N MET A 257 -19.10 15.81 1.91
CA MET A 257 -18.79 14.72 2.83
C MET A 257 -18.94 15.12 4.30
N ILE A 258 -18.87 16.43 4.62
CA ILE A 258 -19.12 16.94 5.97
C ILE A 258 -20.59 16.66 6.31
N SER A 259 -20.80 15.68 7.18
CA SER A 259 -22.10 15.35 7.75
C SER A 259 -22.18 15.77 9.22
N PRO A 260 -23.38 16.04 9.76
CA PRO A 260 -23.56 16.32 11.18
C PRO A 260 -22.90 15.27 12.09
N ASN A 261 -23.06 13.98 11.77
CA ASN A 261 -22.46 12.88 12.52
C ASN A 261 -20.92 12.92 12.55
N LEU A 262 -20.29 13.29 11.42
CA LEU A 262 -18.85 13.46 11.37
C LEU A 262 -18.40 14.62 12.27
N VAL A 263 -19.11 15.75 12.22
CA VAL A 263 -18.80 16.92 13.04
C VAL A 263 -18.94 16.58 14.52
N GLU A 264 -20.05 15.95 14.91
CA GLU A 264 -20.29 15.52 16.29
C GLU A 264 -19.20 14.56 16.79
N SER A 265 -18.81 13.58 15.97
CA SER A 265 -17.75 12.63 16.31
C SER A 265 -16.39 13.33 16.49
N LEU A 266 -16.05 14.28 15.62
CA LEU A 266 -14.82 15.06 15.74
C LEU A 266 -14.84 15.99 16.96
N THR A 267 -15.99 16.59 17.28
CA THR A 267 -16.17 17.38 18.50
C THR A 267 -15.99 16.51 19.74
N ALA A 268 -16.61 15.33 19.79
CA ALA A 268 -16.45 14.39 20.88
C ALA A 268 -14.99 13.92 21.06
N LEU A 269 -14.25 13.75 19.95
CA LEU A 269 -12.82 13.46 20.00
C LEU A 269 -12.01 14.62 20.59
N SER A 270 -12.33 15.86 20.20
CA SER A 270 -11.63 17.04 20.71
C SER A 270 -11.85 17.29 22.21
N SER A 271 -13.01 16.89 22.75
CA SER A 271 -13.34 17.05 24.17
C SER A 271 -12.79 15.93 25.07
N ASN A 272 -12.28 14.83 24.49
CA ASN A 272 -11.68 13.71 25.20
C ASN A 272 -10.13 13.71 25.16
N MET A 273 -9.52 14.71 24.51
CA MET A 273 -8.09 15.02 24.63
C MET A 273 -7.86 16.03 25.75
#